data_AF-A0A3M7EJ01-F1
#
_entry.id   AF-A0A3M7EJ01-F1
#
_cell.length_a   1.000
_cell.length_b   1.000
_cell.length_c   1.000
_cell.angle_alpha   90.00
_cell.angle_beta   90.00
_cell.angle_gamma   90.00
#
_symmetry.space_group_name_H-M   'P 1'
#
loop_
_entity.id
_entity.type
_entity.pdbx_description
1 polymer ?
#
loop_
_entity_poly.entity_id
_entity_poly.type
_entity_poly.pdbx_seq_one_letter_code
_entity_poly.pdbx_strand_id
1 'polypeptide(L)'
;MRSDYYSNRNNGGDNGVLVYSRELDFITSMIESLLHRSKALEKRMSNEIALAFHRNAQSDTQFASQIAESAKHDGHTTKAISVLGMLFLPGTFVSAIFSMSFFHFVSGTADQVERWTVSPKFWVYWAVTAPLTLLTIALFLLFQHRHQPKDHLIREKL
;
A
#
# COMPACT_ATOMS: atom_id res chain seq x y z
N MET A 1 20.46 14.26 57.76
CA MET A 1 19.94 13.63 58.99
C MET A 1 20.34 12.15 58.99
N ARG A 2 21.58 11.86 59.34
CA ARG A 2 22.16 10.51 59.52
C ARG A 2 23.43 10.73 60.36
N SER A 3 23.29 10.86 61.67
CA SER A 3 23.22 9.78 62.67
C SER A 3 24.58 9.68 63.35
N ASP A 4 24.79 10.62 64.28
CA ASP A 4 25.95 10.77 65.17
C ASP A 4 25.91 9.72 66.28
N TYR A 5 26.35 8.50 65.98
CA TYR A 5 26.56 7.48 67.00
C TYR A 5 28.02 7.04 67.00
N TYR A 6 28.55 6.84 68.21
CA TYR A 6 29.86 6.30 68.60
C TYR A 6 30.98 7.31 68.86
N SER A 7 30.93 7.92 70.06
CA SER A 7 32.15 8.27 70.78
C SER A 7 32.35 7.31 71.95
N ASN A 8 33.58 6.79 72.06
CA ASN A 8 34.21 6.13 73.21
C ASN A 8 34.00 4.60 73.38
N ARG A 9 34.98 3.79 72.92
CA ARG A 9 35.67 2.71 73.69
C ARG A 9 36.65 1.88 72.81
N ASN A 10 37.92 1.84 73.22
CA ASN A 10 38.98 0.85 72.89
C ASN A 10 39.80 0.99 71.57
N ASN A 11 40.94 1.66 71.70
CA ASN A 11 42.03 1.92 70.72
C ASN A 11 42.73 0.67 70.09
N GLY A 12 42.27 -0.55 70.38
CA GLY A 12 42.80 -1.80 69.81
C GLY A 12 41.88 -2.48 68.78
N GLY A 13 40.57 -2.22 68.85
CA GLY A 13 39.56 -2.75 67.90
C GLY A 13 39.12 -1.75 66.83
N ASP A 14 39.31 -0.44 67.08
CA ASP A 14 38.92 0.67 66.20
C ASP A 14 39.58 0.63 64.82
N ASN A 15 40.84 0.18 64.75
CA ASN A 15 41.57 0.10 63.48
C ASN A 15 40.93 -0.89 62.51
N GLY A 16 40.31 -1.98 63.00
CA GLY A 16 39.60 -2.94 62.17
C GLY A 16 38.27 -2.37 61.66
N VAL A 17 37.49 -1.73 62.55
CA VAL A 17 36.18 -1.15 62.22
C VAL A 17 36.29 -0.07 61.13
N LEU A 18 37.34 0.76 61.18
CA LEU A 18 37.64 1.77 60.15
C LEU A 18 38.05 1.18 58.80
N VAL A 19 38.64 -0.02 58.78
CA VAL A 19 38.98 -0.72 57.53
C VAL A 19 37.72 -1.30 56.91
N TYR A 20 36.86 -1.96 57.70
CA TYR A 20 35.60 -2.51 57.21
C TYR A 20 34.63 -1.44 56.71
N SER A 21 34.55 -0.27 57.37
CA SER A 21 33.69 0.83 56.90
C SER A 21 34.12 1.35 55.53
N ARG A 22 35.44 1.50 55.30
CA ARG A 22 35.97 1.94 54.00
C ARG A 22 35.68 0.95 52.88
N GLU A 23 35.74 -0.35 53.18
CA GLU A 23 35.49 -1.39 52.19
C GLU A 23 33.99 -1.46 51.82
N LEU A 24 33.11 -1.27 52.80
CA LEU A 24 31.65 -1.17 52.57
C LEU A 24 31.28 0.08 51.77
N ASP A 25 31.89 1.22 52.07
CA ASP A 25 31.66 2.47 51.33
C ASP A 25 32.17 2.37 49.89
N PHE A 26 33.31 1.70 49.68
CA PHE A 26 33.85 1.43 48.35
C PHE A 26 32.92 0.53 47.53
N ILE A 27 32.44 -0.57 48.10
CA ILE A 27 31.50 -1.48 47.44
C ILE A 27 30.19 -0.75 47.09
N THR A 28 29.66 0.04 48.02
CA THR A 28 28.42 0.80 47.80
C THR A 28 28.58 1.79 46.66
N SER A 29 29.69 2.54 46.66
CA SER A 29 30.04 3.48 45.57
C SER A 29 30.19 2.76 44.23
N MET A 30 30.77 1.56 44.22
CA MET A 30 30.90 0.74 43.02
C MET A 30 29.54 0.32 42.49
N ILE A 31 28.63 -0.15 43.36
CA ILE A 31 27.27 -0.55 42.98
C ILE A 31 26.49 0.64 42.42
N GLU A 32 26.55 1.80 43.06
CA GLU A 32 25.90 3.02 42.54
C GLU A 32 26.45 3.40 41.17
N SER A 33 27.77 3.32 40.97
CA SER A 33 28.38 3.61 39.66
C SER A 33 27.93 2.63 38.57
N LEU A 34 27.78 1.34 38.90
CA LEU A 34 27.29 0.32 37.98
C LEU A 34 25.80 0.52 37.68
N LEU A 35 25.00 0.89 38.67
CA LEU A 35 23.58 1.17 38.51
C LEU A 35 23.35 2.40 37.63
N HIS A 36 24.11 3.47 37.83
CA HIS A 36 24.06 4.65 36.97
C HIS A 36 24.46 4.35 35.53
N ARG A 37 25.51 3.55 35.33
CA ARG A 37 25.94 3.10 34.00
C ARG A 37 24.87 2.25 33.32
N SER A 38 24.25 1.31 34.04
CA SER A 38 23.15 0.49 33.53
C SER A 38 21.98 1.36 33.07
N LYS A 39 21.56 2.32 33.90
CA LYS A 39 20.47 3.26 33.58
C LYS A 39 20.79 4.17 32.40
N ALA A 40 22.06 4.58 32.25
CA ALA A 40 22.49 5.35 31.09
C ALA A 40 22.49 4.50 29.80
N LEU A 41 22.91 3.23 29.89
CA LEU A 41 22.88 2.28 28.77
C LEU A 41 21.45 1.97 28.32
N GLU A 42 20.52 1.81 29.27
CA GLU A 42 19.10 1.62 28.99
C GLU A 42 18.52 2.79 28.18
N LYS A 43 18.75 4.02 28.62
CA LYS A 43 18.31 5.23 27.91
C LYS A 43 18.95 5.34 26.52
N ARG A 44 20.24 5.07 26.42
CA ARG A 44 20.95 5.12 25.13
C ARG A 44 20.41 4.06 24.17
N MET A 45 20.20 2.84 24.62
CA MET A 45 19.66 1.74 23.83
C MET A 45 18.24 2.06 23.35
N SER A 46 17.38 2.58 24.23
CA SER A 46 16.03 3.01 23.84
C SER A 46 16.07 4.09 22.76
N ASN A 47 16.98 5.06 22.89
CA ASN A 47 17.14 6.13 21.90
C ASN A 47 17.67 5.61 20.55
N GLU A 48 18.59 4.66 20.57
CA GLU A 48 19.13 4.02 19.36
C GLU A 48 18.07 3.16 18.66
N ILE A 49 17.26 2.41 19.42
CA ILE A 49 16.11 1.65 18.90
C ILE A 49 15.10 2.60 18.24
N ALA A 50 14.74 3.70 18.92
CA ALA A 50 13.81 4.69 18.37
C ALA A 50 14.33 5.28 17.05
N LEU A 51 15.62 5.63 16.99
CA LEU A 51 16.26 6.11 15.76
C LEU A 51 16.22 5.07 14.65
N ALA A 52 16.52 3.81 14.95
CA ALA A 52 16.45 2.72 13.98
C ALA A 52 15.03 2.51 13.45
N PHE A 53 14.01 2.59 14.32
CA PHE A 53 12.61 2.54 13.91
C PHE A 53 12.23 3.70 12.98
N HIS A 54 12.59 4.93 13.32
CA HIS A 54 12.34 6.09 12.46
C HIS A 54 13.06 5.96 11.11
N ARG A 55 14.28 5.41 11.11
CA ARG A 55 15.05 5.16 9.89
C ARG A 55 14.39 4.10 9.01
N ASN A 56 13.91 3.00 9.60
CA ASN A 56 13.18 1.96 8.88
C ASN A 56 11.89 2.52 8.28
N ALA A 57 11.09 3.24 9.07
CA ALA A 57 9.87 3.89 8.60
C ALA A 57 10.13 4.90 7.47
N GLN A 58 11.23 5.64 7.54
CA GLN A 58 11.65 6.56 6.47
C GLN A 58 12.04 5.80 5.20
N SER A 59 12.79 4.70 5.34
CA SER A 59 13.14 3.83 4.20
C SER A 59 11.90 3.20 3.57
N ASP A 60 10.96 2.70 4.38
CA ASP A 60 9.68 2.15 3.93
C ASP A 60 8.86 3.19 3.17
N THR A 61 8.86 4.43 3.62
CA THR A 61 8.19 5.54 2.92
C THR A 61 8.83 5.81 1.56
N GLN A 62 10.17 5.78 1.47
CA GLN A 62 10.89 5.95 0.21
C GLN A 62 10.59 4.80 -0.76
N PHE A 63 10.62 3.55 -0.29
CA PHE A 63 10.23 2.39 -1.11
C PHE A 63 8.77 2.46 -1.53
N ALA A 64 7.86 2.82 -0.63
CA ALA A 64 6.45 3.02 -0.95
C ALA A 64 6.26 4.10 -2.02
N SER A 65 7.04 5.18 -1.99
CA SER A 65 6.99 6.22 -3.02
C SER A 65 7.51 5.72 -4.38
N GLN A 66 8.59 4.94 -4.40
CA GLN A 66 9.13 4.33 -5.63
C GLN A 66 8.21 3.26 -6.20
N ILE A 67 7.58 2.46 -5.33
CA ILE A 67 6.56 1.48 -5.70
C ILE A 67 5.33 2.22 -6.24
N ALA A 68 4.90 3.32 -5.63
CA ALA A 68 3.77 4.10 -6.13
C ALA A 68 4.09 4.74 -7.50
N GLU A 69 5.33 5.19 -7.74
CA GLU A 69 5.77 5.70 -9.03
C GLU A 69 5.80 4.60 -10.10
N SER A 70 6.35 3.43 -9.77
CA SER A 70 6.36 2.27 -10.67
C SER A 70 4.96 1.75 -10.94
N ALA A 71 4.11 1.69 -9.91
CA ALA A 71 2.71 1.28 -10.00
C ALA A 71 1.85 2.27 -10.81
N LYS A 72 2.22 3.57 -10.87
CA LYS A 72 1.58 4.51 -11.81
C LYS A 72 1.81 4.10 -13.26
N HIS A 73 3.01 3.64 -13.60
CA HIS A 73 3.31 3.09 -14.93
C HIS A 73 2.65 1.73 -15.16
N ASP A 74 2.69 0.82 -14.18
CA ASP A 74 2.03 -0.50 -14.27
C ASP A 74 0.49 -0.39 -14.35
N GLY A 75 -0.06 0.73 -13.87
CA GLY A 75 -1.46 1.08 -14.00
C GLY A 75 -1.95 1.14 -15.45
N HIS A 76 -1.07 1.38 -16.43
CA HIS A 76 -1.45 1.34 -17.85
C HIS A 76 -1.87 -0.06 -18.31
N THR A 77 -1.17 -1.11 -17.85
CA THR A 77 -1.45 -2.51 -18.20
C THR A 77 -2.78 -2.97 -17.60
N THR A 78 -3.01 -2.65 -16.31
CA THR A 78 -4.26 -2.99 -15.63
C THR A 78 -5.45 -2.24 -16.20
N LYS A 79 -5.26 -0.95 -16.57
CA LYS A 79 -6.29 -0.17 -17.27
C LYS A 79 -6.58 -0.74 -18.65
N ALA A 80 -5.57 -1.19 -19.40
CA ALA A 80 -5.75 -1.79 -20.72
C ALA A 80 -6.63 -3.06 -20.65
N ILE A 81 -6.38 -3.97 -19.69
CA ILE A 81 -7.18 -5.18 -19.52
C ILE A 81 -8.64 -4.84 -19.17
N SER A 82 -8.86 -3.83 -18.31
CA SER A 82 -10.20 -3.38 -17.96
C SER A 82 -10.95 -2.78 -19.16
N VAL A 83 -10.26 -2.01 -20.01
CA VAL A 83 -10.81 -1.47 -21.26
C VAL A 83 -11.14 -2.59 -22.25
N LEU A 84 -10.26 -3.58 -22.41
CA LEU A 84 -10.51 -4.78 -23.21
C LEU A 84 -11.76 -5.53 -22.71
N GLY A 85 -11.93 -5.69 -21.40
CA GLY A 85 -13.14 -6.30 -20.81
C GLY A 85 -14.41 -5.51 -21.12
N MET A 86 -14.36 -4.18 -21.00
CA MET A 86 -15.49 -3.29 -21.32
C MET A 86 -15.83 -3.26 -22.81
N LEU A 87 -14.85 -3.49 -23.68
CA LEU A 87 -15.02 -3.65 -25.13
C LEU A 87 -15.60 -5.02 -25.50
N PHE A 88 -15.11 -6.09 -24.86
CA PHE A 88 -15.53 -7.45 -25.17
C PHE A 88 -16.92 -7.78 -24.66
N LEU A 89 -17.35 -7.22 -23.53
CA LEU A 89 -18.70 -7.43 -22.99
C LEU A 89 -19.82 -7.09 -23.99
N PRO A 90 -19.86 -5.88 -24.58
CA PRO A 90 -20.87 -5.51 -25.56
C PRO A 90 -20.67 -6.22 -26.91
N GLY A 91 -19.42 -6.42 -27.36
CA GLY A 91 -19.14 -7.16 -28.60
C GLY A 91 -19.58 -8.63 -28.52
N THR A 92 -19.35 -9.28 -27.37
CA THR A 92 -19.76 -10.67 -27.12
C THR A 92 -21.27 -10.77 -26.95
N PHE A 93 -21.91 -9.80 -26.30
CA PHE A 93 -23.38 -9.75 -26.19
C PHE A 93 -24.05 -9.62 -27.56
N VAL A 94 -23.53 -8.75 -28.41
CA VAL A 94 -23.98 -8.64 -29.80
C VAL A 94 -23.73 -9.96 -30.52
N SER A 95 -22.52 -10.53 -30.46
CA SER A 95 -22.24 -11.83 -31.07
C SER A 95 -23.18 -12.95 -30.60
N ALA A 96 -23.58 -12.96 -29.33
CA ALA A 96 -24.51 -13.95 -28.76
C ALA A 96 -25.95 -13.73 -29.24
N ILE A 97 -26.44 -12.49 -29.26
CA ILE A 97 -27.77 -12.15 -29.81
C ILE A 97 -27.83 -12.49 -31.29
N PHE A 98 -26.80 -12.14 -32.05
CA PHE A 98 -26.74 -12.51 -33.46
C PHE A 98 -26.65 -14.02 -33.60
N SER A 99 -25.84 -14.72 -32.78
CA SER A 99 -25.76 -16.19 -32.80
C SER A 99 -27.09 -16.88 -32.45
N MET A 100 -27.97 -16.30 -31.64
CA MET A 100 -29.28 -16.89 -31.35
C MET A 100 -30.39 -16.43 -32.31
N SER A 101 -30.35 -15.15 -32.73
CA SER A 101 -31.37 -14.55 -33.60
C SER A 101 -31.17 -14.85 -35.08
N PHE A 102 -29.96 -15.20 -35.55
CA PHE A 102 -29.74 -15.60 -36.94
C PHE A 102 -30.24 -17.03 -37.23
N PHE A 103 -30.39 -17.89 -36.21
CA PHE A 103 -30.89 -19.26 -36.39
C PHE A 103 -32.41 -19.38 -36.16
N HIS A 104 -33.22 -18.47 -36.70
CA HIS A 104 -34.64 -18.77 -36.86
C HIS A 104 -34.83 -19.54 -38.18
N PHE A 105 -34.53 -20.84 -38.15
CA PHE A 105 -34.99 -21.79 -39.16
C PHE A 105 -36.51 -21.84 -39.06
N VAL A 106 -37.21 -21.27 -40.04
CA VAL A 106 -38.66 -21.48 -40.18
C VAL A 106 -38.86 -22.92 -40.65
N SER A 107 -39.01 -23.84 -39.69
CA SER A 107 -39.49 -25.20 -39.94
C SER A 107 -41.00 -25.14 -40.18
N GLY A 108 -41.41 -24.73 -41.39
CA GLY A 108 -42.80 -24.55 -41.76
C GLY A 108 -43.11 -25.14 -43.13
N THR A 109 -43.43 -26.44 -43.12
CA THR A 109 -44.38 -27.13 -44.00
C THR A 109 -44.28 -26.89 -45.52
N ALA A 110 -43.79 -27.93 -46.22
CA ALA A 110 -44.09 -28.31 -47.61
C ALA A 110 -44.12 -27.20 -48.69
N ASP A 111 -43.13 -27.27 -49.58
CA ASP A 111 -43.20 -26.83 -50.98
C ASP A 111 -42.87 -25.37 -51.35
N GLN A 112 -41.87 -24.76 -50.71
CA GLN A 112 -41.21 -23.58 -51.27
C GLN A 112 -39.70 -23.66 -51.04
N VAL A 113 -38.96 -23.58 -52.15
CA VAL A 113 -37.50 -23.51 -52.31
C VAL A 113 -36.78 -22.92 -51.10
N GLU A 114 -35.77 -23.64 -50.62
CA GLU A 114 -34.82 -23.18 -49.60
C GLU A 114 -34.04 -21.95 -50.09
N ARG A 115 -34.68 -20.78 -50.00
CA ARG A 115 -34.01 -19.51 -50.10
C ARG A 115 -33.53 -19.14 -48.71
N TRP A 116 -32.21 -19.13 -48.56
CA TRP A 116 -31.48 -18.38 -47.54
C TRP A 116 -31.95 -16.93 -47.56
N THR A 117 -33.07 -16.67 -46.88
CA THR A 117 -33.69 -15.35 -46.83
C THR A 117 -33.02 -14.62 -45.68
N VAL A 118 -31.91 -13.96 -46.00
CA VAL A 118 -31.29 -12.97 -45.12
C VAL A 118 -32.40 -11.98 -44.73
N SER A 119 -32.84 -12.05 -43.47
CA SER A 119 -33.98 -11.26 -42.97
C SER A 119 -33.71 -9.77 -43.23
N PRO A 120 -34.70 -8.96 -43.67
CA PRO A 120 -34.54 -7.54 -44.03
C PRO A 120 -34.14 -6.61 -42.86
N LYS A 121 -33.70 -7.16 -41.73
CA LYS A 121 -33.22 -6.46 -40.53
C LYS A 121 -31.72 -6.16 -40.57
N PHE A 122 -31.09 -6.15 -41.74
CA PHE A 122 -29.68 -5.73 -41.90
C PHE A 122 -29.44 -4.29 -41.38
N TRP A 123 -30.48 -3.45 -41.35
CA TRP A 123 -30.42 -2.10 -40.79
C TRP A 123 -30.27 -2.09 -39.25
N VAL A 124 -30.75 -3.13 -38.55
CA VAL A 124 -30.61 -3.27 -37.09
C VAL A 124 -29.15 -3.49 -36.71
N TYR A 125 -28.36 -4.15 -37.57
CA TYR A 125 -26.91 -4.27 -37.40
C TYR A 125 -26.26 -2.89 -37.31
N TRP A 126 -26.54 -2.00 -38.27
CA TRP A 126 -26.02 -0.63 -38.24
C TRP A 126 -26.61 0.22 -37.10
N ALA A 127 -27.90 0.03 -36.79
CA ALA A 127 -28.56 0.76 -35.71
C ALA A 127 -28.04 0.41 -34.31
N VAL A 128 -27.48 -0.79 -34.11
CA VAL A 128 -26.92 -1.23 -32.82
C VAL A 128 -25.41 -1.04 -32.78
N THR A 129 -24.70 -1.39 -33.86
CA THR A 129 -23.24 -1.27 -33.90
C THR A 129 -22.78 0.18 -33.86
N ALA A 130 -23.40 1.08 -34.65
CA ALA A 130 -23.00 2.49 -34.70
C ALA A 130 -23.04 3.21 -33.34
N PRO A 131 -24.17 3.23 -32.58
CA PRO A 131 -24.20 3.88 -31.28
C PRO A 131 -23.31 3.17 -30.25
N LEU A 132 -23.07 1.87 -30.38
CA LEU A 132 -22.23 1.12 -29.46
C LEU A 132 -20.73 1.43 -29.66
N THR A 133 -20.27 1.54 -30.91
CA THR A 133 -18.93 2.09 -31.22
C THR A 133 -18.79 3.54 -30.77
N LEU A 134 -19.82 4.36 -30.99
CA LEU A 134 -19.83 5.75 -30.55
C LEU A 134 -19.76 5.85 -29.02
N LEU A 135 -20.51 5.02 -28.30
CA LEU A 135 -20.53 4.98 -26.84
C LEU A 135 -19.16 4.54 -26.30
N THR A 136 -18.55 3.54 -26.91
CA THR A 136 -17.21 3.07 -26.56
C THR A 136 -16.16 4.18 -26.73
N ILE A 137 -16.16 4.86 -27.89
CA ILE A 137 -15.24 5.96 -28.17
C ILE A 137 -15.53 7.15 -27.24
N ALA A 138 -16.79 7.49 -27.01
CA ALA A 138 -17.20 8.56 -26.11
C ALA A 138 -16.77 8.28 -24.68
N LEU A 139 -16.91 7.03 -24.21
CA LEU A 139 -16.51 6.63 -22.88
C LEU A 139 -14.99 6.64 -22.74
N PHE A 140 -14.26 6.21 -23.77
CA PHE A 140 -12.81 6.34 -23.85
C PHE A 140 -12.36 7.81 -23.78
N LEU A 141 -12.96 8.70 -24.58
CA LEU A 141 -12.64 10.13 -24.58
C LEU A 141 -13.00 10.80 -23.26
N LEU A 142 -14.15 10.48 -22.66
CA LEU A 142 -14.54 11.00 -21.34
C LEU A 142 -13.60 10.52 -20.25
N PHE A 143 -13.17 9.25 -20.29
CA PHE A 143 -12.23 8.69 -19.32
C PHE A 143 -10.84 9.31 -19.47
N GLN A 144 -10.36 9.48 -20.71
CA GLN A 144 -9.11 10.15 -21.01
C GLN A 144 -9.14 11.63 -20.61
N HIS A 145 -10.28 12.31 -20.80
CA HIS A 145 -10.42 13.72 -20.42
C HIS A 145 -10.54 13.90 -18.89
N ARG A 146 -11.18 12.95 -18.19
CA ARG A 146 -11.25 12.93 -16.71
C ARG A 146 -9.92 12.58 -16.04
N HIS A 147 -9.03 11.87 -16.73
CA HIS A 147 -7.71 11.47 -16.23
C HIS A 147 -6.55 12.29 -16.81
N GLN A 148 -6.79 13.55 -17.20
CA GLN A 148 -5.73 14.55 -17.33
C GLN A 148 -5.51 15.21 -15.95
N PRO A 149 -4.64 14.69 -15.08
CA PRO A 149 -4.31 15.39 -13.85
C PRO A 149 -3.53 16.65 -14.24
N LYS A 150 -4.03 17.81 -13.78
CA LYS A 150 -3.49 19.15 -14.04
C LYS A 150 -2.19 19.39 -13.25
N ASP A 151 -1.22 18.50 -13.41
CA ASP A 151 -0.05 18.46 -12.52
C ASP A 151 1.08 19.38 -13.00
N HIS A 152 0.95 19.96 -14.18
CA HIS A 152 1.93 20.88 -14.76
C HIS A 152 1.87 22.31 -14.17
N LEU A 153 0.86 22.63 -13.35
CA LEU A 153 0.70 23.99 -12.79
C LEU A 153 1.37 24.19 -11.41
N ILE A 154 1.90 23.14 -10.78
CA ILE A 154 2.54 23.24 -9.45
C ILE A 154 4.07 23.40 -9.56
N ARG A 155 4.69 23.01 -10.68
CA ARG A 155 6.16 23.08 -10.86
C ARG A 155 6.70 24.44 -11.29
N GLU A 156 5.84 25.41 -11.64
CA GLU A 156 6.27 26.77 -12.05
C GLU A 156 6.28 27.77 -10.88
N LYS A 157 5.80 27.37 -9.69
CA LYS A 157 5.63 28.26 -8.52
C LYS A 157 6.50 27.88 -7.32
N LEU A 158 7.39 26.89 -7.44
CA LEU A 158 8.35 26.50 -6.41
C LEU A 158 9.78 26.64 -6.96
#